data_AF-D3EAA1-F1
#
_entry.id   AF-D3EAA1-F1
#
_cell.length_a   1.000
_cell.length_b   1.000
_cell.length_c   1.000
_cell.angle_alpha   90.00
_cell.angle_beta   90.00
_cell.angle_gamma   90.00
#
_symmetry.space_group_name_H-M   'P 1'
#
loop_
_entity.id
_entity.type
_entity.pdbx_description
1 polymer ?
#
loop_
_entity_poly.entity_id
_entity_poly.type
_entity_poly.pdbx_seq_one_letter_code
_entity_poly.pdbx_strand_id
1 'polypeptide(L)' 'MVHDLSVSDVSRWIGVHPGTFRKWLHQGTVPSAAFQEKAEQFFRIPKSVLFADCALKQESR' A
#
# COMPACT_ATOMS: atom_id res chain seq x y z
N MET A 1 13.01 10.27 -1.50
CA MET A 1 11.93 9.67 -0.67
C MET A 1 10.72 10.56 -0.81
N VAL A 2 9.56 10.01 -1.16
CA VAL A 2 8.30 10.74 -1.06
C VAL A 2 7.89 10.66 0.42
N HIS A 3 8.01 11.80 1.10
CA HIS A 3 7.65 12.07 2.51
C HIS A 3 8.42 11.33 3.61
N ASP A 4 9.75 11.46 3.78
CA ASP A 4 10.53 11.07 5.01
C ASP A 4 10.20 9.76 5.76
N LEU A 5 9.41 8.86 5.18
CA LEU A 5 8.85 7.68 5.83
C LEU A 5 9.59 6.48 5.27
N SER A 6 10.34 5.83 6.14
CA SER A 6 10.99 4.57 5.83
C SER A 6 9.94 3.49 5.59
N VAL A 7 10.09 2.73 4.50
CA VAL A 7 9.30 1.53 4.20
C VAL A 7 9.27 0.58 5.40
N SER A 8 10.40 0.44 6.09
CA SER A 8 10.52 -0.42 7.27
C SER A 8 9.70 0.11 8.44
N ASP A 9 9.71 1.43 8.68
CA ASP A 9 8.99 2.01 9.81
C ASP A 9 7.48 1.99 9.58
N VAL A 10 7.03 2.36 8.36
CA VAL A 10 5.62 2.25 7.98
C VAL A 10 5.14 0.82 8.12
N SER A 11 5.91 -0.16 7.60
CA SER A 11 5.55 -1.56 7.71
C SER A 11 5.37 -2.01 9.17
N ARG A 12 6.23 -1.53 10.08
CA ARG A 12 6.11 -1.81 11.52
C ARG A 12 4.87 -1.15 12.12
N TRP A 13 4.59 0.11 11.80
CA TRP A 13 3.43 0.83 12.33
C TRP A 13 2.09 0.24 11.89
N ILE A 14 1.98 -0.22 10.64
CA ILE A 14 0.75 -0.84 10.13
C ILE A 14 0.66 -2.36 10.44
N GLY A 15 1.72 -2.93 11.03
CA GLY A 15 1.79 -4.36 11.35
C GLY A 15 1.81 -5.25 10.10
N VAL A 16 2.63 -4.90 9.11
CA VAL A 16 2.85 -5.63 7.86
C VAL A 16 4.34 -5.92 7.72
N HIS A 17 4.70 -7.10 7.20
CA HIS A 17 6.10 -7.42 6.95
C HIS A 17 6.72 -6.45 5.91
N PRO A 18 7.94 -5.90 6.12
CA PRO A 18 8.56 -4.93 5.20
C PRO A 18 8.65 -5.42 3.75
N GLY A 19 8.90 -6.73 3.57
CA GLY A 19 8.92 -7.36 2.24
C GLY A 19 7.56 -7.32 1.55
N THR A 20 6.46 -7.50 2.29
CA THR A 20 5.10 -7.40 1.77
C THR A 20 4.78 -5.97 1.37
N PHE A 21 5.10 -5.00 2.22
CA PHE A 21 4.88 -3.59 1.94
C PHE A 21 5.67 -3.11 0.70
N ARG A 22 6.91 -3.59 0.51
CA ARG A 22 7.68 -3.34 -0.72
C ARG A 22 6.99 -3.84 -1.99
N LYS A 23 6.33 -5.00 -1.94
CA LYS A 23 5.61 -5.54 -3.11
C LYS A 23 4.46 -4.63 -3.53
N TRP A 24 3.76 -4.04 -2.56
CA TRP A 24 2.70 -3.07 -2.84
C TRP A 24 3.25 -1.84 -3.57
N LEU A 25 4.34 -1.27 -3.05
CA LEU A 25 4.96 -0.05 -3.61
C LEU A 25 5.63 -0.27 -4.98
N HIS A 26 6.37 -1.38 -5.16
CA HIS A 26 7.24 -1.56 -6.32
C HIS A 26 6.68 -2.51 -7.38
N GLN A 27 5.87 -3.48 -6.97
CA GLN A 27 5.36 -4.52 -7.87
C GLN A 27 3.89 -4.29 -8.24
N GLY A 28 3.26 -3.23 -7.70
CA GLY A 28 1.83 -2.95 -7.93
C GLY A 28 0.93 -4.08 -7.45
N THR A 29 1.36 -4.82 -6.43
CA THR A 29 0.55 -5.91 -5.88
C THR A 29 -0.57 -5.32 -5.03
N VAL A 30 -1.81 -5.64 -5.38
CA VAL A 30 -2.99 -5.19 -4.61
C VAL A 30 -3.01 -5.91 -3.27
N PRO A 31 -3.06 -5.21 -2.12
CA PRO A 31 -3.21 -5.85 -0.82
C PRO A 31 -4.59 -6.50 -0.66
N SER A 32 -4.74 -7.41 0.31
CA SER A 32 -6.08 -7.87 0.72
C SER A 32 -6.90 -6.72 1.33
N ALA A 33 -8.22 -6.84 1.37
CA ALA A 33 -9.11 -5.80 1.90
C ALA A 33 -8.71 -5.34 3.33
N ALA A 34 -8.39 -6.28 4.23
CA ALA A 34 -7.94 -5.96 5.59
C ALA A 34 -6.64 -5.13 5.61
N PHE A 35 -5.74 -5.34 4.65
CA PHE A 35 -4.51 -4.55 4.53
C PHE A 35 -4.75 -3.19 3.85
N GLN A 36 -5.70 -3.11 2.91
CA GLN A 36 -6.11 -1.84 2.34
C GLN A 36 -6.74 -0.93 3.40
N GLU A 37 -7.57 -1.47 4.29
CA GLU A 37 -8.16 -0.74 5.42
C GLU A 37 -7.10 -0.22 6.39
N LYS A 38 -6.09 -1.04 6.72
CA LYS A 38 -4.95 -0.61 7.55
C LYS A 38 -4.19 0.55 6.92
N ALA A 39 -3.93 0.48 5.62
CA ALA A 39 -3.24 1.55 4.90
C ALA A 39 -4.09 2.83 4.84
N GLU A 40 -5.40 2.71 4.54
CA GLU A 40 -6.36 3.82 4.54
C GLU A 40 -6.44 4.51 5.91
N GLN A 41 -6.49 3.73 7.00
CA GLN A 41 -6.49 4.26 8.36
C GLN A 41 -5.17 4.97 8.72
N PHE A 42 -4.03 4.39 8.33
CA PHE A 42 -2.71 4.96 8.63
C PHE A 42 -2.45 6.26 7.85
N PHE A 43 -2.64 6.23 6.52
CA PHE A 43 -2.37 7.38 5.66
C PHE A 43 -3.48 8.44 5.68
N ARG A 44 -4.68 8.10 6.19
CA ARG A 44 -5.89 8.94 6.13
C ARG A 44 -6.25 9.32 4.69
N ILE A 45 -5.95 8.44 3.74
CA ILE A 45 -6.24 8.59 2.31
C ILE A 45 -7.16 7.43 1.91
N PRO A 46 -8.25 7.69 1.16
CA PRO A 46 -9.15 6.64 0.72
C PRO A 46 -8.44 5.54 -0.07
N LYS A 47 -8.84 4.28 0.12
CA LYS A 47 -8.27 3.12 -0.59
C LYS A 47 -8.38 3.22 -2.11
N SER A 48 -9.44 3.87 -2.62
CA SER A 48 -9.63 4.14 -4.06
C SER A 48 -8.55 5.03 -4.64
N VAL A 49 -7.94 5.90 -3.82
CA VAL A 49 -6.82 6.76 -4.22
C VAL A 49 -5.49 6.03 -4.02
N LEU A 50 -5.29 5.39 -2.85
CA LEU A 50 -4.03 4.69 -2.53
C LEU A 50 -3.69 3.54 -3.51
N PHE A 51 -4.72 2.89 -4.07
CA PHE A 51 -4.56 1.71 -4.92
C PHE A 51 -5.09 1.93 -6.35
N ALA A 52 -5.27 3.17 -6.79
CA ALA A 52 -5.79 3.49 -8.13
C ALA A 52 -4.98 2.82 -9.25
N ASP A 53 -3.64 2.91 -9.17
CA ASP A 53 -2.72 2.32 -10.16
C ASP A 53 -2.82 0.79 -10.24
N CYS A 54 -3.23 0.17 -9.14
CA CYS A 54 -3.44 -1.28 -9.07
C CYS A 54 -4.73 -1.68 -9.80
N ALA A 55 -5.78 -0.87 -9.70
CA ALA A 55 -7.05 -1.11 -10.39
C ALA A 55 -6.90 -0.94 -11.91
N LEU A 56 -6.22 0.12 -12.36
CA LEU A 56 -5.98 0.40 -13.78
C LEU A 56 -5.17 -0.71 -14.49
N LYS A 57 -4.28 -1.40 -13.77
CA LYS A 57 -3.50 -2.53 -14.31
C LYS A 57 -4.32 -3.81 -14.48
N GLN A 58 -5.44 -3.96 -13.78
CA GLN A 58 -6.32 -5.12 -13.96
C GLN A 58 -7.20 -4.99 -15.19
N GLU A 59 -7.61 -3.77 -15.58
CA GLU A 59 -8.40 -3.52 -16.79
C GLU A 59 -7.59 -3.61 -18.08
N SER A 60 -6.26 -3.47 -18.00
CA SER A 60 -5.36 -3.54 -19.16
C SER A 60 -4.92 -4.98 -19.53
N ARG A 61 -5.57 -6.01 -18.99
CA ARG A 61 -5.26 -7.44 -19.21
C ARG A 61 -6.46 -8.21 -19.73
#